data_AF-A0A9P9WWF0-F1
#
_entry.id   AF-A0A9P9WWF0-F1
#
_cell.length_a   1.000
_cell.length_b   1.000
_cell.length_c   1.000
_cell.angle_alpha   90.00
_cell.angle_beta   90.00
_cell.angle_gamma   90.00
#
_symmetry.space_group_name_H-M   'P 1'
#
loop_
_entity.id
_entity.type
_entity.pdbx_description
1 polymer ?
#
loop_
_entity_poly.entity_id
_entity_poly.type
_entity_poly.pdbx_seq_one_letter_code
_entity_poly.pdbx_strand_id
1 'polypeptide(L)'
;MQGISNLRWQTTLNAITLFTNLISTGLYGNIGLKILYIEVLEPLCNFPALNSSSGRVRWSILSPVFWSVGFIVAGAIPQLAYVSSLAAALFTVMFTYSLPALAAIVFWSRKDAMMPNEQFDPTTDTFSFQDQGFQRYYRGFMQRPFLNIFNIIYFLGGLVCCALGCYAAIFQLTTAFQNGVATSFTCKSPV
;
A
#
# COMPACT_ATOMS: atom_id res chain seq x y z
N MET A 1 15.57 7.13 -16.75
CA MET A 1 15.51 8.36 -17.56
C MET A 1 16.01 8.02 -18.97
N GLN A 2 15.12 7.99 -19.98
CA GLN A 2 15.44 7.51 -21.33
C GLN A 2 15.19 8.58 -22.43
N GLY A 3 15.45 9.87 -22.14
CA GLY A 3 15.11 10.97 -23.06
C GLY A 3 16.20 12.02 -23.24
N ILE A 4 17.46 11.72 -22.92
CA ILE A 4 18.58 12.68 -23.00
C ILE A 4 19.52 12.23 -24.12
N SER A 5 19.73 13.09 -25.11
CA SER A 5 20.58 12.81 -26.29
C SER A 5 22.07 12.63 -25.94
N ASN A 6 22.54 13.25 -24.86
CA ASN A 6 23.93 13.15 -24.41
C ASN A 6 24.16 11.91 -23.53
N LEU A 7 24.86 10.91 -24.08
CA LEU A 7 25.21 9.64 -23.43
C LEU A 7 25.96 9.83 -22.09
N ARG A 8 26.83 10.83 -22.00
CA ARG A 8 27.59 11.17 -20.76
C ARG A 8 26.68 11.65 -19.61
N TRP A 9 25.62 12.37 -19.96
CA TRP A 9 24.66 12.87 -18.98
C TRP A 9 23.70 11.76 -18.56
N GLN A 10 23.29 10.90 -19.51
CA GLN A 10 22.47 9.74 -19.22
C GLN A 10 23.15 8.74 -18.27
N THR A 11 24.43 8.43 -18.50
CA THR A 11 25.21 7.51 -17.66
C THR A 11 25.38 8.04 -16.24
N THR A 12 25.73 9.31 -16.09
CA THR A 12 25.84 9.97 -14.77
C THR A 12 24.52 9.94 -14.01
N LEU A 13 23.41 10.28 -14.66
CA LEU A 13 22.08 10.28 -14.02
C LEU A 13 21.59 8.88 -13.66
N ASN A 14 21.87 7.88 -14.49
CA ASN A 14 21.57 6.49 -14.17
C ASN A 14 22.39 6.02 -12.95
N ALA A 15 23.66 6.39 -12.85
CA ALA A 15 24.49 6.07 -11.68
C ALA A 15 23.93 6.72 -10.40
N ILE A 16 23.61 8.02 -10.43
CA ILE A 16 23.00 8.72 -9.28
C ILE A 16 21.68 8.05 -8.87
N THR A 17 20.84 7.71 -9.84
CA THR A 17 19.55 7.05 -9.58
C THR A 17 19.76 5.67 -8.93
N LEU A 18 20.75 4.90 -9.39
CA LEU A 18 21.12 3.62 -8.77
C LEU A 18 21.56 3.80 -7.31
N PHE A 19 22.41 4.79 -7.01
CA PHE A 19 22.85 5.07 -5.65
C PHE A 19 21.68 5.48 -4.74
N THR A 20 20.83 6.40 -5.20
CA THR A 20 19.65 6.83 -4.44
C THR A 20 18.70 5.66 -4.17
N ASN A 21 18.45 4.83 -5.18
CA ASN A 21 17.61 3.64 -5.02
C ASN A 21 18.23 2.64 -4.04
N LEU A 22 19.55 2.40 -4.10
CA LEU A 22 20.24 1.49 -3.19
C LEU A 22 20.09 1.93 -1.72
N ILE A 23 20.33 3.21 -1.42
CA ILE A 23 20.17 3.77 -0.08
C ILE A 23 18.71 3.68 0.38
N SER A 24 17.79 4.07 -0.51
CA SER A 24 16.35 4.02 -0.27
C SER A 24 15.87 2.61 0.07
N THR A 25 16.23 1.60 -0.74
CA THR A 25 15.85 0.20 -0.50
C THR A 25 16.45 -0.33 0.81
N GLY A 26 17.68 0.03 1.16
CA GLY A 26 18.29 -0.37 2.43
C GLY A 26 17.56 0.19 3.66
N LEU A 27 17.14 1.45 3.60
CA LEU A 27 16.45 2.12 4.70
C LEU A 27 14.99 1.66 4.83
N TYR A 28 14.21 1.76 3.74
CA TYR A 28 12.81 1.37 3.74
C TYR A 28 12.60 -0.14 3.89
N GLY A 29 13.51 -0.97 3.36
CA GLY A 29 13.46 -2.42 3.53
C GLY A 29 13.61 -2.84 5.00
N ASN A 30 14.57 -2.26 5.73
CA ASN A 30 14.78 -2.59 7.14
C ASN A 30 13.63 -2.10 8.03
N ILE A 31 13.14 -0.88 7.80
CA ILE A 31 12.01 -0.33 8.56
C ILE A 31 10.73 -1.12 8.27
N GLY A 32 10.45 -1.40 6.99
CA GLY A 32 9.27 -2.15 6.57
C GLY A 32 9.23 -3.56 7.13
N LEU A 33 10.36 -4.29 7.10
CA LEU A 33 10.44 -5.64 7.66
C LEU A 33 10.24 -5.65 9.18
N LYS A 34 10.71 -4.60 9.87
CA LYS A 34 10.49 -4.44 11.32
C LYS A 34 9.02 -4.18 11.65
N ILE A 35 8.35 -3.30 10.90
CA ILE A 35 6.92 -3.01 11.08
C ILE A 35 6.09 -4.26 10.80
N LEU A 36 6.39 -5.00 9.73
CA LEU A 36 5.72 -6.26 9.40
C LEU A 36 5.87 -7.30 10.53
N TYR A 37 7.04 -7.37 11.18
CA TYR A 37 7.22 -8.28 12.31
C TYR A 37 6.33 -7.91 13.50
N ILE A 38 6.29 -6.63 13.88
CA ILE A 38 5.56 -6.18 15.07
C ILE A 38 4.04 -6.18 14.84
N GLU A 39 3.58 -5.67 13.69
CA GLU A 39 2.14 -5.48 13.45
C GLU A 39 1.46 -6.72 12.85
N VAL A 40 2.21 -7.62 12.20
CA VAL A 40 1.64 -8.80 11.53
C VAL A 40 2.08 -10.08 12.23
N LEU A 41 3.38 -10.34 12.37
CA LEU A 41 3.88 -11.63 12.88
C LEU A 41 3.66 -11.84 14.38
N GLU A 42 3.78 -10.78 15.19
CA GLU A 42 3.52 -10.84 16.63
C GLU A 42 2.04 -11.14 16.95
N PRO A 43 1.04 -10.41 16.40
CA PRO A 43 -0.37 -10.70 16.69
C PRO A 43 -0.94 -11.91 15.92
N LEU A 44 -0.57 -12.16 14.66
CA LEU A 44 -1.18 -13.25 13.86
C LEU A 44 -0.50 -14.60 14.06
N CYS A 45 0.80 -14.63 14.38
CA CYS A 45 1.57 -15.87 14.50
C CYS A 45 2.12 -16.10 15.92
N ASN A 46 1.71 -15.31 16.92
CA ASN A 46 2.20 -15.40 18.31
C ASN A 46 3.74 -15.40 18.40
N PHE A 47 4.43 -14.66 17.53
CA PHE A 47 5.88 -14.54 17.61
C PHE A 47 6.28 -13.75 18.87
N PRO A 48 7.39 -14.12 19.54
CA PRO A 48 7.87 -13.40 20.70
C PRO A 48 8.29 -11.99 20.30
N ALA A 49 7.98 -11.04 21.18
CA ALA A 49 8.30 -9.64 21.02
C ALA A 49 9.75 -9.42 20.57
N LEU A 50 9.94 -8.47 19.65
CA LEU A 50 11.23 -8.15 19.05
C LEU A 50 12.30 -7.75 20.10
N ASN A 51 11.88 -7.30 21.28
CA ASN A 51 12.72 -6.94 22.40
C ASN A 51 13.30 -8.14 23.17
N SER A 52 12.78 -9.36 22.95
CA SER A 52 13.33 -10.59 23.52
C SER A 52 14.56 -11.06 22.72
N SER A 53 15.52 -11.69 23.39
CA SER A 53 16.68 -12.33 22.75
C SER A 53 16.26 -13.32 21.66
N SER A 54 15.15 -14.03 21.88
CA SER A 54 14.56 -14.96 20.90
C SER A 54 13.93 -14.26 19.69
N GLY A 55 13.36 -13.06 19.87
CA GLY A 55 12.80 -12.26 18.78
C GLY A 55 13.88 -11.71 17.86
N ARG A 56 15.02 -11.28 18.43
CA ARG A 56 16.16 -10.76 17.67
C ARG A 56 16.78 -11.80 16.72
N VAL A 57 16.90 -13.05 17.17
CA VAL A 57 17.43 -14.15 16.34
C VAL A 57 16.50 -14.46 15.16
N ARG A 58 15.18 -14.54 15.41
CA ARG A 58 14.20 -14.80 14.35
C ARG A 58 14.14 -13.66 13.33
N TRP A 59 14.22 -12.41 13.79
CA TRP A 59 14.30 -11.25 12.91
C TRP A 59 15.57 -11.27 12.03
N SER A 60 16.71 -11.65 12.62
CA SER A 60 17.98 -11.76 11.88
C SER A 60 17.95 -12.83 10.78
N ILE A 61 17.13 -13.89 10.95
CA ILE A 61 16.93 -14.94 9.92
C ILE A 61 15.91 -14.49 8.87
N LEU A 62 14.86 -13.76 9.27
CA LEU A 62 13.81 -13.29 8.37
C LEU A 62 14.35 -12.27 7.34
N SER A 63 15.30 -11.42 7.74
CA SER A 63 15.89 -10.41 6.87
C SER A 63 16.53 -11.01 5.59
N PRO A 64 17.52 -11.93 5.65
CA PRO A 64 18.11 -12.51 4.44
C PRO A 64 17.10 -13.32 3.62
N VAL A 65 16.10 -13.95 4.25
CA VAL A 65 15.02 -14.65 3.53
C VAL A 65 14.22 -13.66 2.68
N PHE A 66 13.81 -12.53 3.26
CA PHE A 66 13.09 -11.48 2.54
C PHE A 66 13.88 -10.93 1.34
N TRP A 67 15.16 -10.62 1.54
CA TRP A 67 16.04 -10.15 0.46
C TRP A 67 16.24 -11.21 -0.63
N SER A 68 16.35 -12.48 -0.25
CA SER A 68 16.50 -13.59 -1.20
C SER A 68 15.25 -13.76 -2.07
N VAL A 69 14.06 -13.70 -1.48
CA VAL A 69 12.79 -13.74 -2.21
C VAL A 69 12.68 -12.54 -3.16
N GLY A 70 13.03 -11.34 -2.68
CA GLY A 70 13.06 -10.14 -3.51
C GLY A 70 13.99 -10.27 -4.71
N PHE A 71 15.17 -10.86 -4.53
CA PHE A 71 16.12 -11.11 -5.62
C PHE A 71 15.57 -12.10 -6.67
N ILE A 72 14.93 -13.19 -6.23
CA ILE A 72 14.30 -14.17 -7.13
C ILE A 72 13.19 -13.52 -7.95
N VAL A 73 12.30 -12.76 -7.29
CA VAL A 73 11.20 -12.05 -7.97
C VAL A 73 11.74 -11.02 -8.95
N ALA A 74 12.78 -10.27 -8.57
CA ALA A 74 13.39 -9.28 -9.45
C ALA A 74 14.05 -9.92 -10.69
N GLY A 75 14.67 -11.09 -10.54
CA GLY A 75 15.26 -11.82 -11.67
C GLY A 75 14.23 -12.44 -12.63
N ALA A 76 13.01 -12.71 -12.15
CA ALA A 76 11.95 -13.33 -12.93
C ALA A 76 11.20 -12.35 -13.84
N ILE A 77 11.30 -11.04 -13.60
CA ILE A 77 10.45 -10.04 -14.24
C ILE A 77 11.25 -9.25 -15.27
N PRO A 78 10.81 -9.21 -16.55
CA PRO A 78 11.57 -8.58 -17.64
C PRO A 78 11.66 -7.05 -17.50
N GLN A 79 10.71 -6.43 -16.81
CA GLN A 79 10.67 -4.99 -16.59
C GLN A 79 10.12 -4.67 -15.19
N LEU A 80 11.01 -4.32 -14.26
CA LEU A 80 10.65 -3.97 -12.88
C LEU A 80 9.76 -2.74 -12.77
N ALA A 81 9.82 -1.84 -13.76
CA ALA A 81 9.03 -0.61 -13.78
C ALA A 81 7.51 -0.85 -13.81
N TYR A 82 7.04 -1.95 -14.39
CA TYR A 82 5.60 -2.27 -14.42
C TYR A 82 5.09 -2.85 -13.09
N VAL A 83 5.96 -3.52 -12.34
CA VAL A 83 5.62 -4.04 -11.01
C VAL A 83 5.57 -2.92 -10.00
N SER A 84 6.54 -2.00 -10.06
CA SER A 84 6.54 -0.84 -9.17
C SER A 84 5.36 0.09 -9.47
N SER A 85 4.96 0.26 -10.74
CA SER A 85 3.76 1.02 -11.08
C SER A 85 2.48 0.32 -10.64
N LEU A 86 2.39 -1.02 -10.72
CA LEU A 86 1.27 -1.78 -10.17
C LEU A 86 1.16 -1.59 -8.65
N ALA A 87 2.27 -1.72 -7.92
CA ALA A 87 2.31 -1.52 -6.48
C ALA A 87 1.93 -0.07 -6.10
N ALA A 88 2.43 0.92 -6.83
CA ALA A 88 2.05 2.31 -6.62
C ALA A 88 0.56 2.57 -6.90
N ALA A 89 0.01 1.99 -7.97
CA ALA A 89 -1.41 2.11 -8.29
C ALA A 89 -2.30 1.49 -7.20
N LEU A 90 -1.93 0.32 -6.69
CA LEU A 90 -2.65 -0.36 -5.63
C LEU A 90 -2.55 0.37 -4.29
N PHE A 91 -1.33 0.59 -3.81
CA PHE A 91 -1.14 1.05 -2.43
C PHE A 91 -1.21 2.56 -2.31
N THR A 92 -0.55 3.32 -3.20
CA THR A 92 -0.52 4.78 -3.08
C THR A 92 -1.92 5.36 -3.28
N VAL A 93 -2.66 4.94 -4.31
CA VAL A 93 -4.00 5.48 -4.56
C VAL A 93 -4.98 5.09 -3.46
N MET A 94 -4.91 3.84 -2.97
CA MET A 94 -5.78 3.39 -1.89
C MET A 94 -5.49 4.10 -0.57
N PHE A 95 -4.23 4.22 -0.15
CA PHE A 95 -3.88 4.85 1.13
C PHE A 95 -3.98 6.37 1.11
N THR A 96 -3.72 7.03 -0.03
CA THR A 96 -3.72 8.49 -0.09
C THR A 96 -5.10 9.08 -0.36
N TYR A 97 -5.94 8.41 -1.17
CA TYR A 97 -7.18 9.01 -1.66
C TYR A 97 -8.43 8.24 -1.25
N SER A 98 -8.44 6.91 -1.38
CA SER A 98 -9.65 6.12 -1.10
C SER A 98 -9.87 5.93 0.41
N LEU A 99 -8.85 5.49 1.16
CA LEU A 99 -9.01 5.22 2.59
C LEU A 99 -9.31 6.47 3.42
N PRO A 100 -8.65 7.63 3.21
CA PRO A 100 -9.00 8.86 3.94
C PRO A 100 -10.41 9.35 3.62
N ALA A 101 -10.86 9.23 2.36
CA ALA A 101 -12.20 9.60 1.96
C ALA A 101 -13.27 8.68 2.59
N LEU A 102 -13.01 7.37 2.61
CA LEU A 102 -13.86 6.40 3.30
C LEU A 102 -13.93 6.69 4.80
N ALA A 103 -12.77 6.93 5.43
CA ALA A 103 -12.69 7.26 6.85
C ALA A 103 -13.45 8.55 7.16
N ALA A 104 -13.34 9.58 6.31
CA ALA A 104 -14.11 10.81 6.45
C ALA A 104 -15.63 10.55 6.39
N ILE A 105 -16.11 9.79 5.40
CA ILE A 105 -17.54 9.44 5.29
C ILE A 105 -18.03 8.73 6.55
N VAL A 106 -17.29 7.72 7.01
CA VAL A 106 -17.65 6.94 8.20
C VAL A 106 -17.64 7.83 9.45
N PHE A 107 -16.64 8.68 9.60
CA PHE A 107 -16.53 9.59 10.73
C PHE A 107 -17.67 10.61 10.78
N TRP A 108 -17.94 11.31 9.67
CA TRP A 108 -19.02 12.31 9.61
C TRP A 108 -20.39 11.66 9.78
N SER A 109 -20.64 10.52 9.12
CA SER A 109 -21.90 9.78 9.27
C SER A 109 -22.14 9.33 10.72
N ARG A 110 -21.10 8.86 11.43
CA ARG A 110 -21.21 8.50 12.85
C ARG A 110 -21.41 9.73 13.74
N LYS A 111 -20.69 10.82 13.47
CA LYS A 111 -20.75 12.04 14.26
C LYS A 111 -22.13 12.71 14.17
N ASP A 112 -22.68 12.80 12.96
CA ASP A 112 -23.98 13.44 12.72
C ASP A 112 -25.17 12.53 13.07
N ALA A 113 -24.91 11.26 13.36
CA ALA A 113 -25.92 10.32 13.85
C ALA A 113 -26.11 10.34 15.37
N MET A 114 -25.20 10.97 16.13
CA MET A 114 -25.28 11.07 17.60
C MET A 114 -26.43 12.00 18.00
N MET A 115 -27.34 11.50 18.84
CA MET A 115 -28.46 12.28 19.37
C MET A 115 -28.10 12.92 20.73
N PRO A 116 -28.73 14.04 21.12
CA PRO A 116 -28.44 14.71 22.39
C PRO A 116 -28.69 13.85 23.64
N ASN A 117 -29.55 12.83 23.49
CA ASN A 117 -29.92 11.91 24.56
C ASN A 117 -28.96 10.71 24.68
N GLU A 118 -28.05 10.51 23.72
CA GLU A 118 -27.04 9.45 23.78
C GLU A 118 -25.84 9.99 24.57
N GLN A 119 -25.68 9.53 25.81
CA GLN A 119 -24.57 9.90 26.68
C GLN A 119 -23.68 8.71 26.95
N PHE A 120 -22.39 9.00 27.06
CA PHE A 120 -21.40 8.07 27.55
C PHE A 120 -21.50 8.00 29.07
N ASP A 121 -21.75 6.82 29.61
CA ASP A 121 -21.71 6.61 31.05
C ASP A 121 -20.29 6.18 31.47
N PRO A 122 -19.53 7.05 32.16
CA PRO A 122 -18.14 6.78 32.54
C PRO A 122 -18.01 5.72 33.64
N THR A 123 -19.11 5.28 34.24
CA THR A 123 -19.08 4.25 35.29
C THR A 123 -19.21 2.84 34.73
N THR A 124 -19.85 2.68 33.58
CA THR A 124 -20.07 1.39 32.92
C THR A 124 -19.24 1.21 31.66
N ASP A 125 -18.54 2.26 31.20
CA ASP A 125 -17.86 2.32 29.90
C ASP A 125 -18.78 1.95 28.73
N THR A 126 -20.09 2.08 28.91
CA THR A 126 -21.09 1.75 27.89
C THR A 126 -21.68 3.01 27.29
N PHE A 127 -21.86 2.96 25.96
CA PHE A 127 -22.61 3.99 25.25
C PHE A 127 -24.09 3.59 25.21
N SER A 128 -24.95 4.45 25.72
CA SER A 128 -26.40 4.31 25.58
C SER A 128 -26.80 4.65 24.14
N PHE A 129 -26.92 3.63 23.29
CA PHE A 129 -27.42 3.80 21.92
C PHE A 129 -28.93 3.70 21.92
N GLN A 130 -29.60 4.75 21.44
CA GLN A 130 -31.06 4.78 21.38
C GLN A 130 -31.57 4.09 20.10
N ASP A 131 -30.83 4.20 19.00
CA ASP A 131 -31.11 3.54 17.72
C ASP A 131 -29.93 2.67 17.27
N GLN A 132 -30.22 1.40 16.95
CA GLN A 132 -29.29 0.49 16.28
C GLN A 132 -29.78 0.21 14.85
N GLY A 133 -28.86 0.21 13.87
CA GLY A 133 -29.16 -0.25 12.50
C GLY A 133 -28.93 0.78 11.38
N PHE A 134 -29.41 0.42 10.19
CA PHE A 134 -29.14 1.14 8.94
C PHE A 134 -29.78 2.54 8.87
N GLN A 135 -30.89 2.74 9.60
CA GLN A 135 -31.57 4.04 9.70
C GLN A 135 -30.68 5.11 10.35
N ARG A 136 -29.81 4.71 11.28
CA ARG A 136 -28.84 5.61 11.94
C ARG A 136 -27.85 6.21 10.94
N TYR A 137 -27.28 5.36 10.09
CA TYR A 137 -26.31 5.77 9.07
C TYR A 137 -26.95 6.61 7.97
N TYR A 138 -28.17 6.24 7.54
CA TYR A 138 -28.92 7.03 6.57
C TYR A 138 -29.25 8.43 7.10
N ARG A 139 -29.69 8.54 8.37
CA ARG A 139 -29.95 9.82 9.03
C ARG A 139 -28.68 10.69 9.13
N GLY A 140 -27.55 10.10 9.57
CA GLY A 140 -26.27 10.80 9.61
C GLY A 140 -25.77 11.23 8.23
N PHE A 141 -26.05 10.42 7.19
CA PHE A 141 -25.71 10.76 5.81
C PHE A 141 -26.49 11.97 5.29
N MET A 142 -27.77 12.08 5.65
CA MET A 142 -28.69 13.12 5.18
C MET A 142 -28.47 14.50 5.82
N GLN A 143 -27.70 14.58 6.92
CA GLN A 143 -27.36 15.87 7.55
C GLN A 143 -26.39 16.71 6.71
N ARG A 144 -25.46 16.05 6.00
CA ARG A 144 -24.44 16.70 5.16
C ARG A 144 -24.31 16.00 3.81
N PRO A 145 -25.38 15.97 3.00
CA PRO A 145 -25.41 15.17 1.79
C PRO A 145 -24.36 15.64 0.78
N PHE A 146 -24.15 16.95 0.64
CA PHE A 146 -23.15 17.50 -0.30
C PHE A 146 -21.72 17.02 0.02
N LEU A 147 -21.29 17.08 1.28
CA LEU A 147 -19.96 16.65 1.69
C LEU A 147 -19.81 15.13 1.59
N ASN A 148 -20.84 14.37 1.98
CA ASN A 148 -20.77 12.91 1.92
C ASN A 148 -20.79 12.41 0.47
N ILE A 149 -21.60 13.00 -0.41
CA ILE A 149 -21.64 12.68 -1.84
C ILE A 149 -20.31 13.05 -2.51
N PHE A 150 -19.74 14.22 -2.19
CA PHE A 150 -18.43 14.61 -2.74
C PHE A 150 -17.34 13.60 -2.34
N ASN A 151 -17.29 13.19 -1.07
CA ASN A 151 -16.33 12.17 -0.61
C ASN A 151 -16.59 10.79 -1.23
N ILE A 152 -17.85 10.43 -1.50
CA ILE A 152 -18.18 9.19 -2.22
C ILE A 152 -17.66 9.23 -3.65
N ILE A 153 -17.89 10.34 -4.37
CA ILE A 153 -17.38 10.53 -5.74
C ILE A 153 -15.85 10.48 -5.72
N TYR A 154 -15.21 11.10 -4.74
CA TYR A 154 -13.76 11.07 -4.58
C TYR A 154 -13.22 9.66 -4.29
N PHE A 155 -13.89 8.91 -3.42
CA PHE A 155 -13.58 7.51 -3.13
C PHE A 155 -13.70 6.63 -4.38
N LEU A 156 -14.82 6.75 -5.11
CA LEU A 156 -15.07 6.03 -6.35
C LEU A 156 -14.06 6.41 -7.44
N GLY A 157 -13.71 7.70 -7.55
CA GLY A 157 -12.69 8.19 -8.47
C GLY A 157 -11.32 7.57 -8.18
N GLY A 158 -10.93 7.48 -6.90
CA GLY A 158 -9.72 6.76 -6.48
C GLY A 158 -9.76 5.27 -6.82
N LEU A 159 -10.92 4.63 -6.65
CA LEU A 159 -11.12 3.21 -6.96
C LEU A 159 -11.01 2.94 -8.47
N VAL A 160 -11.62 3.79 -9.29
CA VAL A 160 -11.51 3.74 -10.76
C VAL A 160 -10.05 3.95 -11.20
N CYS A 161 -9.36 4.95 -10.63
CA CYS A 161 -7.95 5.22 -10.94
C CYS A 161 -7.05 4.02 -10.58
N CYS A 162 -7.28 3.41 -9.42
CA CYS A 162 -6.59 2.19 -9.02
C CYS A 162 -6.86 1.03 -9.98
N ALA A 163 -8.12 0.80 -10.36
CA ALA A 163 -8.50 -0.28 -11.29
C ALA A 163 -7.86 -0.09 -12.68
N LEU A 164 -7.92 1.13 -13.24
CA LEU A 164 -7.27 1.45 -14.52
C LEU A 164 -5.74 1.34 -14.43
N GLY A 165 -5.13 1.79 -13.33
CA GLY A 165 -3.69 1.67 -13.10
C GLY A 165 -3.23 0.22 -13.04
N CYS A 166 -3.97 -0.63 -12.33
CA CYS A 166 -3.72 -2.06 -12.26
C CYS A 166 -3.87 -2.72 -13.64
N TYR A 167 -4.96 -2.40 -14.35
CA TYR A 167 -5.21 -2.93 -15.69
C TYR A 167 -4.07 -2.58 -16.65
N ALA A 168 -3.65 -1.32 -16.70
CA ALA A 168 -2.56 -0.87 -17.55
C ALA A 168 -1.24 -1.59 -17.21
N ALA A 169 -0.90 -1.71 -15.92
CA ALA A 169 0.33 -2.39 -15.52
C ALA A 169 0.32 -3.89 -15.86
N ILE A 170 -0.80 -4.58 -15.64
CA ILE A 170 -0.96 -6.00 -15.98
C ILE A 170 -0.88 -6.21 -17.49
N PHE A 171 -1.54 -5.38 -18.28
CA PHE A 171 -1.50 -5.47 -19.74
C PHE A 171 -0.08 -5.27 -20.31
N GLN A 172 0.69 -4.34 -19.74
CA GLN A 172 2.08 -4.15 -20.13
C GLN A 172 2.98 -5.32 -19.72
N LEU A 173 2.74 -5.91 -18.54
CA LEU A 173 3.45 -7.11 -18.10
C LEU A 173 3.17 -8.30 -19.02
N THR A 174 1.91 -8.60 -19.33
CA THR A 174 1.57 -9.72 -20.21
C THR A 174 2.15 -9.55 -21.61
N THR A 175 2.09 -8.34 -22.16
CA THR A 175 2.68 -8.01 -23.46
C THR A 175 4.21 -8.16 -23.44
N ALA A 176 4.88 -7.73 -22.37
CA ALA A 176 6.33 -7.87 -22.22
C ALA A 176 6.77 -9.35 -22.12
N PHE A 177 5.99 -10.20 -21.44
CA PHE A 177 6.25 -11.64 -21.38
C PHE A 177 6.00 -12.34 -22.73
N GLN A 178 4.97 -11.94 -23.48
CA GLN A 178 4.69 -12.50 -24.81
C GLN A 178 5.77 -12.18 -25.84
N ASN A 179 6.37 -10.99 -25.76
CA ASN A 179 7.43 -10.55 -26.68
C ASN A 179 8.82 -11.14 -26.35
N GLY A 180 8.93 -12.01 -25.35
CA GLY A 180 10.16 -12.78 -25.08
C GLY A 180 11.34 -11.95 -24.58
N VAL A 181 11.08 -10.85 -23.85
CA VAL A 181 12.15 -10.03 -23.25
C VAL A 181 12.94 -10.89 -22.25
N ALA A 182 14.27 -10.87 -22.38
CA ALA A 182 15.18 -11.69 -21.59
C ALA A 182 15.04 -11.38 -20.09
N THR A 183 14.60 -12.36 -19.31
CA THR A 183 14.69 -12.37 -17.85
C THR A 183 16.05 -12.91 -17.41
N SER A 184 16.47 -12.66 -16.17
CA SER A 184 17.76 -13.15 -15.65
C SER A 184 17.90 -14.68 -15.63
N PHE A 185 16.80 -15.41 -15.91
CA PHE A 185 16.75 -16.87 -16.01
C PHE A 185 16.74 -17.40 -17.44
N THR A 186 16.77 -16.55 -18.47
CA THR A 186 16.89 -17.03 -19.86
C THR A 186 18.35 -17.25 -20.26
N CYS A 187 18.62 -18.32 -21.00
CA CYS A 187 19.95 -18.60 -21.56
C CYS A 187 20.25 -17.81 -22.84
N LYS A 188 19.31 -16.99 -23.35
CA LYS A 188 19.53 -16.10 -24.50
C LYS A 188 19.91 -14.71 -24.04
N SER A 189 21.16 -14.33 -24.34
CA SER A 189 21.65 -12.97 -24.18
C SER A 189 20.74 -11.97 -24.90
N PRO A 190 20.44 -10.80 -24.32
CA PRO A 190 19.59 -9.77 -24.95
C PRO A 190 20.32 -8.95 -26.02
N VAL A 191 21.49 -9.38 -26.49
CA VAL A 191 22.22 -8.80 -27.62
C VAL A 191 22.19 -9.73 -28.83
#